data_AF-A0A258FE03-F1
#
_entry.id   AF-A0A258FE03-F1
#
_cell.length_a   1.000
_cell.length_b   1.000
_cell.length_c   1.000
_cell.angle_alpha   90.00
_cell.angle_beta   90.00
_cell.angle_gamma   90.00
#
_symmetry.space_group_name_H-M   'P 1'
#
loop_
_entity.id
_entity.type
_entity.pdbx_description
1 polymer ?
#
loop_
_entity_poly.entity_id
_entity_poly.type
_entity_poly.pdbx_seq_one_letter_code
_entity_poly.pdbx_strand_id
1 'polypeptide(L)'
;MLAELAEIGMEMARAAGRRACALAESDEASGLDPALSYARAARAVRLTIALQSRLLSDLAALDGAETKARAAEAFKRRDRIHRRVETIIEAERADADEAEQLSSDVWERLTDADESAVLDRPIDEVVAQICQDLGLSPMLAAQAWAAPAFTDADDEEPAAFGSEPMVPLGAARASAPITGLNSS
;
A
#
# COMPACT_ATOMS: atom_id res chain seq x y z
N MET A 1 19.72 -5.86 -20.70
CA MET A 1 18.82 -6.93 -21.19
C MET A 1 17.43 -6.39 -21.58
N LEU A 2 16.63 -5.79 -20.68
CA LEU A 2 15.30 -5.26 -21.06
C LEU A 2 15.35 -4.07 -22.02
N ALA A 3 16.31 -3.16 -21.84
CA ALA A 3 16.51 -2.03 -22.75
C ALA A 3 16.81 -2.48 -24.19
N GLU A 4 17.66 -3.49 -24.34
CA GLU A 4 18.04 -4.09 -25.63
C GLU A 4 16.85 -4.77 -26.32
N LEU A 5 16.01 -5.50 -25.57
CA LEU A 5 14.77 -6.08 -26.10
C LEU A 5 13.76 -5.01 -26.55
N ALA A 6 13.65 -3.90 -25.80
CA ALA A 6 12.79 -2.78 -26.16
C ALA A 6 13.26 -2.08 -27.44
N GLU A 7 14.58 -1.93 -27.61
CA GLU A 7 15.20 -1.38 -28.81
C GLU A 7 14.92 -2.26 -30.04
N ILE A 8 15.16 -3.57 -29.93
CA ILE A 8 14.85 -4.55 -30.98
C ILE A 8 13.35 -4.51 -31.34
N GLY A 9 12.47 -4.50 -30.33
CA GLY A 9 11.03 -4.41 -30.55
C GLY A 9 10.61 -3.12 -31.27
N MET A 10 11.24 -1.99 -30.92
CA MET A 10 11.01 -0.69 -31.57
C MET A 10 11.48 -0.69 -33.03
N GLU A 11 12.65 -1.28 -33.32
CA GLU A 11 13.15 -1.44 -34.68
C GLU A 11 12.20 -2.30 -35.53
N MET A 12 11.72 -3.42 -34.99
CA MET A 12 10.73 -4.27 -35.65
C MET A 12 9.43 -3.52 -35.93
N ALA A 13 8.90 -2.77 -34.95
CA ALA A 13 7.70 -1.97 -35.11
C ALA A 13 7.86 -0.89 -36.20
N ARG A 14 9.00 -0.19 -36.23
CA ARG A 14 9.32 0.79 -37.27
C ARG A 14 9.44 0.15 -38.64
N ALA A 15 10.08 -1.02 -38.75
CA ALA A 15 10.20 -1.75 -40.00
C ALA A 15 8.84 -2.23 -40.52
N ALA A 16 7.96 -2.73 -39.63
CA ALA A 16 6.59 -3.10 -39.98
C ALA A 16 5.78 -1.90 -40.45
N GLY A 17 5.90 -0.75 -39.78
CA GLY A 17 5.27 0.50 -40.20
C GLY A 17 5.72 0.96 -41.59
N ARG A 18 7.02 0.94 -41.89
CA ARG A 18 7.56 1.28 -43.22
C ARG A 18 7.02 0.35 -44.32
N ARG A 19 6.96 -0.96 -44.06
CA ARG A 19 6.39 -1.94 -45.01
C ARG A 19 4.90 -1.69 -45.25
N ALA A 20 4.15 -1.39 -44.19
CA ALA A 20 2.72 -1.08 -44.31
C ALA A 20 2.48 0.18 -45.15
N CYS A 21 3.30 1.23 -45.00
CA CYS A 21 3.22 2.42 -45.86
C CYS A 21 3.58 2.10 -47.32
N ALA A 22 4.68 1.37 -47.56
CA ALA A 22 5.10 1.02 -48.92
C ALA A 22 4.05 0.17 -49.67
N LEU A 23 3.38 -0.76 -48.96
CA LEU A 23 2.28 -1.57 -49.52
C LEU A 23 1.03 -0.74 -49.82
N ALA A 24 0.77 0.31 -49.04
CA ALA A 24 -0.35 1.23 -49.29
C ALA A 24 -0.13 2.11 -50.53
N GLU A 25 1.13 2.36 -50.90
CA GLU A 25 1.51 3.16 -52.08
C GLU A 25 1.52 2.35 -53.39
N SER A 26 1.65 1.02 -53.33
CA SER A 26 1.91 0.19 -54.52
C SER A 26 0.67 -0.20 -55.35
N ASP A 27 -0.56 0.17 -54.98
CA ASP A 27 -1.85 -0.16 -55.65
C ASP A 27 -2.09 -1.66 -56.00
N GLU A 28 -1.13 -2.54 -55.72
CA GLU A 28 -1.29 -3.99 -55.78
C GLU A 28 -2.28 -4.42 -54.69
N ALA A 29 -3.43 -4.91 -55.14
CA ALA A 29 -4.54 -5.41 -54.33
C ALA A 29 -4.12 -6.65 -53.50
N SER A 30 -3.32 -6.43 -52.47
CA SER A 30 -3.12 -7.37 -51.38
C SER A 30 -4.47 -7.53 -50.67
N GLY A 31 -5.02 -8.74 -50.63
CA GLY A 31 -6.36 -9.05 -50.12
C GLY A 31 -6.59 -8.81 -48.62
N LEU A 32 -5.76 -7.99 -47.96
CA LEU A 32 -5.90 -7.56 -46.58
C LEU A 32 -6.52 -6.17 -46.53
N ASP A 33 -7.69 -6.05 -45.90
CA ASP A 33 -8.34 -4.77 -45.63
C ASP A 33 -7.44 -3.87 -44.74
N PRO A 34 -6.92 -2.73 -45.24
CA PRO A 34 -6.08 -1.82 -44.48
C PRO A 34 -6.79 -1.24 -43.25
N ALA A 35 -8.11 -1.02 -43.34
CA ALA A 35 -8.90 -0.51 -42.22
C ALA A 35 -8.93 -1.50 -41.05
N LEU A 36 -9.03 -2.80 -41.34
CA LEU A 36 -8.97 -3.86 -40.34
C LEU A 36 -7.60 -3.94 -39.66
N SER A 37 -6.52 -3.80 -40.44
CA SER A 37 -5.15 -3.82 -39.92
C SER A 37 -4.89 -2.63 -38.99
N TYR A 38 -5.33 -1.44 -39.40
CA TYR A 38 -5.27 -0.24 -38.56
C TYR A 38 -6.11 -0.39 -37.29
N ALA A 39 -7.35 -0.89 -37.39
CA ALA A 39 -8.22 -1.08 -36.23
C ALA A 39 -7.60 -2.05 -35.21
N ARG A 40 -6.94 -3.12 -35.67
CA ARG A 40 -6.19 -4.05 -34.81
C ARG A 40 -5.00 -3.38 -34.13
N ALA A 41 -4.22 -2.61 -34.87
CA ALA A 41 -3.08 -1.86 -34.32
C ALA A 41 -3.56 -0.83 -33.28
N ALA A 42 -4.56 -0.02 -33.61
CA ALA A 42 -5.13 0.96 -32.69
C ALA A 42 -5.71 0.31 -31.42
N ARG A 43 -6.37 -0.85 -31.55
CA ARG A 43 -6.83 -1.63 -30.40
C ARG A 43 -5.67 -2.10 -29.54
N ALA A 44 -4.62 -2.67 -30.14
CA ALA A 44 -3.44 -3.10 -29.41
C ALA A 44 -2.78 -1.94 -28.66
N VAL A 45 -2.63 -0.77 -29.29
CA VAL A 45 -2.08 0.44 -28.65
C VAL A 45 -2.94 0.88 -27.46
N ARG A 46 -4.27 0.96 -27.63
CA ARG A 46 -5.17 1.32 -26.52
C ARG A 46 -5.08 0.33 -25.36
N LEU A 47 -5.00 -0.96 -25.65
CA LEU A 47 -4.82 -1.99 -24.63
C LEU A 47 -3.48 -1.83 -23.89
N THR A 48 -2.39 -1.58 -24.61
CA THR A 48 -1.08 -1.32 -24.00
C THR A 48 -1.10 -0.09 -23.11
N ILE A 49 -1.70 1.02 -23.57
CA ILE A 49 -1.83 2.25 -22.77
C ILE A 49 -2.66 1.97 -21.51
N ALA A 50 -3.80 1.28 -21.64
CA ALA A 50 -4.63 0.94 -20.49
C ALA A 50 -3.88 0.07 -19.46
N LEU A 51 -3.07 -0.90 -19.94
CA LEU A 51 -2.22 -1.72 -19.07
C LEU A 51 -1.13 -0.89 -18.40
N GLN A 52 -0.47 0.02 -19.12
CA GLN A 52 0.53 0.92 -18.54
C GLN A 52 -0.06 1.81 -17.45
N SER A 53 -1.22 2.43 -17.71
CA SER A 53 -1.92 3.23 -16.70
C SER A 53 -2.26 2.41 -15.46
N ARG A 54 -2.77 1.19 -15.63
CA ARG A 54 -3.06 0.28 -14.52
C ARG A 54 -1.81 -0.06 -13.71
N LEU A 55 -0.70 -0.42 -14.38
CA LEU A 55 0.56 -0.75 -13.69
C LEU A 55 1.10 0.43 -12.88
N LEU A 56 1.01 1.66 -13.41
CA LEU A 56 1.41 2.85 -12.67
C LEU A 56 0.52 3.10 -11.46
N SER A 57 -0.79 2.90 -11.58
CA SER A 57 -1.72 2.98 -10.45
C SER A 57 -1.44 1.90 -9.39
N ASP A 58 -1.17 0.67 -9.81
CA ASP A 58 -0.86 -0.44 -8.91
C ASP A 58 0.46 -0.18 -8.15
N LEU A 59 1.49 0.34 -8.82
CA LEU A 59 2.75 0.75 -8.16
C LEU A 59 2.54 1.88 -7.15
N ALA A 60 1.76 2.91 -7.49
CA ALA A 60 1.43 3.98 -6.55
C ALA A 60 0.63 3.48 -5.35
N ALA A 61 -0.27 2.51 -5.55
CA ALA A 61 -1.03 1.89 -4.47
C ALA A 61 -0.14 1.06 -3.55
N LEU A 62 0.85 0.33 -4.08
CA LEU A 62 1.84 -0.40 -3.30
C LEU A 62 2.71 0.53 -2.45
N ASP A 63 3.24 1.60 -3.04
CA ASP A 63 4.03 2.62 -2.32
C ASP A 63 3.20 3.29 -1.20
N GLY A 64 1.94 3.59 -1.49
CA GLY A 64 0.98 4.09 -0.50
C GLY A 64 0.65 3.08 0.61
N ALA A 65 0.72 1.78 0.33
CA ALA A 65 0.52 0.74 1.34
C ALA A 65 1.76 0.56 2.22
N GLU A 66 2.96 0.59 1.63
CA GLU A 66 4.24 0.49 2.34
C GLU A 66 4.45 1.67 3.30
N THR A 67 4.18 2.90 2.85
CA THR A 67 4.25 4.10 3.69
C THR A 67 3.28 4.03 4.87
N LYS A 68 2.04 3.58 4.65
CA LYS A 68 1.07 3.35 5.73
C LYS A 68 1.50 2.25 6.69
N ALA A 69 2.06 1.15 6.18
CA ALA A 69 2.56 0.07 7.02
C ALA A 69 3.72 0.55 7.91
N ARG A 70 4.67 1.31 7.35
CA ARG A 70 5.75 1.94 8.13
C ARG A 70 5.23 2.88 9.21
N ALA A 71 4.29 3.76 8.87
CA ALA A 71 3.70 4.69 9.83
C ALA A 71 2.95 3.94 10.95
N ALA A 72 2.23 2.87 10.62
CA ALA A 72 1.55 2.03 11.61
C ALA A 72 2.54 1.29 12.52
N GLU A 73 3.64 0.79 11.98
CA GLU A 73 4.71 0.16 12.77
C GLU A 73 5.40 1.16 13.70
N ALA A 74 5.72 2.35 13.20
CA ALA A 74 6.28 3.43 14.00
C ALA A 74 5.34 3.83 15.15
N PHE A 75 4.04 3.95 14.87
CA PHE A 75 3.03 4.23 15.90
C PHE A 75 2.98 3.14 16.98
N LYS A 76 2.88 1.86 16.58
CA LYS A 76 2.88 0.72 17.51
C LYS A 76 4.15 0.69 18.37
N ARG A 77 5.29 1.01 17.78
CA ARG A 77 6.57 1.07 18.48
C ARG A 77 6.62 2.22 19.49
N ARG A 78 6.12 3.41 19.12
CA ARG A 78 5.99 4.56 20.05
C ARG A 78 5.09 4.22 21.23
N ASP A 79 3.94 3.61 20.97
CA ASP A 79 3.01 3.16 22.02
C ASP A 79 3.68 2.17 22.98
N ARG A 80 4.43 1.18 22.46
CA ARG A 80 5.19 0.25 23.30
C ARG A 80 6.25 0.95 24.16
N ILE A 81 6.95 1.94 23.61
CA ILE A 81 7.93 2.74 24.37
C ILE A 81 7.22 3.55 25.44
N HIS A 82 6.14 4.24 25.08
CA HIS A 82 5.35 5.11 25.98
C HIS A 82 4.82 4.32 27.18
N ARG A 83 4.11 3.21 26.97
CA ARG A 83 3.61 2.34 28.06
C ARG A 83 4.72 1.88 29.00
N ARG A 84 5.91 1.61 28.46
CA ARG A 84 7.06 1.16 29.24
C ARG A 84 7.61 2.26 30.14
N VAL A 85 7.70 3.47 29.60
CA VAL A 85 8.13 4.65 30.37
C VAL A 85 7.06 5.04 31.40
N GLU A 86 5.78 4.97 31.05
CA GLU A 86 4.66 5.20 31.95
C GLU A 86 4.72 4.29 33.19
N THR A 87 4.96 2.99 32.99
CA THR A 87 5.16 2.05 34.11
C THR A 87 6.32 2.48 35.05
N ILE A 88 7.39 3.06 34.49
CA ILE A 88 8.55 3.53 35.27
C ILE A 88 8.18 4.82 36.02
N ILE A 89 7.46 5.74 35.37
CA ILE A 89 6.99 7.00 35.97
C ILE A 89 6.09 6.69 37.17
N GLU A 90 5.10 5.80 37.01
CA GLU A 90 4.19 5.38 38.08
C GLU A 90 4.92 4.73 39.27
N ALA A 91 6.00 3.99 38.99
CA ALA A 91 6.80 3.35 40.05
C ALA A 91 7.68 4.35 40.82
N GLU A 92 8.12 5.43 40.18
CA GLU A 92 9.08 6.40 40.75
C GLU A 92 8.40 7.65 41.35
N ARG A 93 7.28 8.09 40.79
CA ARG A 93 6.55 9.29 41.21
C ARG A 93 5.30 8.92 41.98
N ALA A 94 5.17 9.46 43.19
CA ALA A 94 3.98 9.26 44.03
C ALA A 94 2.85 10.25 43.72
N ASP A 95 3.16 11.36 43.05
CA ASP A 95 2.19 12.37 42.67
C ASP A 95 1.62 12.09 41.26
N ALA A 96 0.29 12.01 41.17
CA ALA A 96 -0.40 11.63 39.94
C ALA A 96 -0.32 12.74 38.88
N ASP A 97 -0.36 14.01 39.30
CA ASP A 97 -0.30 15.15 38.38
C ASP A 97 1.10 15.25 37.74
N GLU A 98 2.16 15.03 38.54
CA GLU A 98 3.54 14.95 38.03
C GLU A 98 3.72 13.76 37.07
N ALA A 99 3.10 12.62 37.36
CA ALA A 99 3.15 11.44 36.50
C ALA A 99 2.45 11.67 35.14
N GLU A 100 1.27 12.31 35.15
CA GLU A 100 0.53 12.66 33.93
C GLU A 100 1.32 13.66 33.08
N GLN A 101 1.92 14.69 33.69
CA GLN A 101 2.75 15.66 32.98
C GLN A 101 3.95 14.99 32.31
N LEU A 102 4.67 14.13 33.03
CA LEU A 102 5.81 13.39 32.46
C LEU A 102 5.38 12.44 31.34
N SER A 103 4.22 11.77 31.48
CA SER A 103 3.66 10.91 30.43
C SER A 103 3.34 11.70 29.16
N SER A 104 2.76 12.91 29.30
CA SER A 104 2.52 13.83 28.19
C SER A 104 3.83 14.26 27.52
N ASP A 105 4.84 14.63 28.30
CA ASP A 105 6.16 15.04 27.78
C ASP A 105 6.85 13.89 27.00
N VAL A 106 6.70 12.64 27.44
CA VAL A 106 7.20 11.45 26.73
C VAL A 106 6.52 11.31 25.38
N TRP A 107 5.18 11.43 25.35
CA TRP A 107 4.42 11.27 24.12
C TRP A 107 4.74 12.35 23.09
N GLU A 108 4.90 13.61 23.53
CA GLU A 108 5.33 14.72 22.68
C GLU A 108 6.69 14.43 22.05
N ARG A 109 7.69 14.07 22.87
CA ARG A 109 9.04 13.71 22.39
C ARG A 109 9.05 12.54 21.40
N LEU A 110 8.24 11.51 21.64
CA LEU A 110 8.12 10.36 20.75
C LEU A 110 7.45 10.74 19.43
N THR A 111 6.49 11.65 19.46
CA THR A 111 5.77 12.12 18.27
C THR A 111 6.65 13.04 17.41
N ASP A 112 7.47 13.87 18.04
CA ASP A 112 8.41 14.78 17.40
C ASP A 112 9.67 14.09 16.84
N ALA A 113 9.99 12.89 17.33
CA ALA A 113 11.10 12.11 16.83
C ALA A 113 10.85 11.59 15.39
N ASP A 114 11.88 11.65 14.54
CA ASP A 114 11.85 11.07 13.20
C ASP A 114 11.49 9.57 13.27
N GLU A 115 10.60 9.12 12.39
CA GLU A 115 10.15 7.73 12.28
C GLU A 115 11.36 6.79 12.13
N SER A 116 12.36 7.18 11.35
CA SER A 116 13.58 6.39 11.14
C SER A 116 14.35 6.18 12.46
N ALA A 117 14.52 7.25 13.24
CA ALA A 117 15.21 7.21 14.52
C ALA A 117 14.51 6.31 15.56
N VAL A 118 13.17 6.24 15.51
CA VAL A 118 12.37 5.39 16.39
C VAL A 118 12.45 3.92 15.97
N LEU A 119 12.41 3.62 14.67
CA LEU A 119 12.42 2.26 14.14
C LEU A 119 13.81 1.59 14.20
N ASP A 120 14.87 2.34 13.91
CA ASP A 120 16.21 1.78 13.72
C ASP A 120 16.96 1.48 15.03
N ARG A 121 16.55 2.13 16.14
CA ARG A 121 17.21 1.97 17.44
C ARG A 121 16.53 0.91 18.29
N PRO A 122 17.27 0.06 19.02
CA PRO A 122 16.70 -0.86 20.00
C PRO A 122 15.79 -0.12 21.00
N ILE A 123 14.62 -0.71 21.31
CA ILE A 123 13.59 -0.09 22.17
C ILE A 123 14.15 0.24 23.55
N ASP A 124 15.01 -0.62 24.09
CA ASP A 124 15.69 -0.49 25.37
C ASP A 124 16.61 0.74 25.42
N GLU A 125 17.39 1.00 24.37
CA GLU A 125 18.21 2.20 24.29
C GLU A 125 17.38 3.48 24.25
N VAL A 126 16.25 3.46 23.54
CA VAL A 126 15.34 4.62 23.45
C VAL A 126 14.68 4.88 24.80
N VAL A 127 14.18 3.83 25.47
CA VAL A 127 13.60 3.94 26.82
C VAL A 127 14.65 4.46 27.81
N ALA A 128 15.87 3.90 27.81
CA ALA A 128 16.93 4.33 28.71
C ALA A 128 17.31 5.81 28.51
N GLN A 129 17.39 6.26 27.26
CA GLN A 129 17.64 7.65 26.92
C GLN A 129 16.52 8.56 27.42
N ILE A 130 15.25 8.21 27.16
CA ILE A 130 14.09 8.99 27.61
C ILE A 130 14.06 9.09 29.14
N CYS A 131 14.28 7.97 29.84
CA CYS A 131 14.36 7.96 31.30
C CYS A 131 15.48 8.88 31.81
N GLN A 132 16.66 8.82 31.19
CA GLN A 132 17.78 9.71 31.53
C GLN A 132 17.42 11.19 31.32
N ASP A 133 16.77 11.52 30.20
CA ASP A 133 16.39 12.90 29.87
C ASP A 133 15.29 13.46 30.77
N LEU A 134 14.51 12.59 31.42
CA LEU A 134 13.48 12.95 32.41
C LEU A 134 13.99 12.89 33.86
N GLY A 135 15.26 12.51 34.06
CA GLY A 135 15.83 12.35 35.39
C GLY A 135 15.21 11.21 36.19
N LEU A 136 14.72 10.17 35.51
CA LEU A 136 14.23 8.93 36.09
C LEU A 136 15.39 7.97 36.40
N SER A 137 15.22 7.12 37.40
CA SER A 137 16.24 6.18 37.85
C SER A 137 16.52 5.08 36.80
N PRO A 138 17.77 4.95 36.30
CA PRO A 138 18.13 3.91 35.34
C PRO A 138 17.95 2.48 35.89
N MET A 139 17.99 2.33 37.22
CA MET A 139 17.81 1.04 37.89
C MET A 139 16.37 0.54 37.77
N LEU A 140 15.38 1.44 37.85
CA LEU A 140 13.97 1.10 37.66
C LEU A 140 13.70 0.74 36.19
N ALA A 141 14.35 1.44 35.25
CA ALA A 141 14.29 1.07 33.84
C ALA A 141 14.78 -0.37 33.60
N ALA A 142 15.97 -0.72 34.12
CA ALA A 142 16.50 -2.08 34.00
C ALA A 142 15.59 -3.15 34.64
N GLN A 143 14.94 -2.84 35.76
CA GLN A 143 14.03 -3.75 36.44
C GLN A 143 12.70 -3.92 35.70
N ALA A 144 12.15 -2.87 35.11
CA ALA A 144 10.97 -2.95 34.27
C ALA A 144 11.19 -3.95 33.14
N TRP A 145 12.36 -3.91 32.48
CA TRP A 145 12.75 -4.84 31.42
C TRP A 145 12.92 -6.30 31.84
N ALA A 146 13.34 -6.56 33.07
CA ALA A 146 13.49 -7.92 33.58
C ALA A 146 12.14 -8.59 33.90
N ALA A 147 11.08 -7.81 34.10
CA ALA A 147 9.74 -8.36 34.22
C ALA A 147 9.32 -8.99 32.89
N PRO A 148 8.73 -10.20 32.89
CA PRO A 148 8.28 -10.84 31.66
C PRO A 148 7.42 -9.86 30.89
N ALA A 149 7.79 -9.60 29.63
CA ALA A 149 7.05 -8.71 28.77
C ALA A 149 5.59 -9.14 28.82
N PHE A 150 4.71 -8.18 29.13
CA PHE A 150 3.27 -8.37 28.97
C PHE A 150 3.10 -8.85 27.54
N THR A 151 2.77 -10.12 27.36
CA THR A 151 2.64 -10.70 26.03
C THR A 151 1.51 -9.93 25.37
N ASP A 152 1.76 -9.35 24.20
CA ASP A 152 0.80 -8.65 23.34
C ASP A 152 -0.31 -9.61 22.84
N ALA A 153 -0.89 -10.42 23.73
CA ALA A 153 -2.00 -11.32 23.45
C ALA A 153 -3.30 -10.56 23.12
N ASP A 154 -3.32 -9.25 23.35
CA ASP A 154 -4.42 -8.37 22.95
C ASP A 154 -4.27 -7.82 21.51
N ASP A 155 -3.19 -8.15 20.80
CA ASP A 155 -3.01 -7.90 19.35
C ASP A 155 -3.46 -9.12 18.50
N GLU A 156 -4.36 -9.97 19.03
CA GLU A 156 -5.20 -10.80 18.14
C GLU A 156 -6.08 -9.86 17.32
N GLU A 157 -5.56 -9.50 16.15
CA GLU A 157 -6.27 -8.93 15.02
C GLU A 157 -7.70 -9.50 15.02
N PRO A 158 -8.76 -8.69 15.24
CA PRO A 158 -10.11 -9.21 15.29
C PRO A 158 -10.35 -9.92 13.98
N ALA A 159 -10.39 -11.25 14.03
CA ALA A 159 -10.50 -12.14 12.89
C ALA A 159 -11.50 -11.53 11.93
N ALA A 160 -11.02 -11.12 10.75
CA ALA A 160 -11.76 -10.39 9.74
C ALA A 160 -13.20 -10.91 9.68
N PHE A 161 -14.13 -10.12 10.22
CA PHE A 161 -15.55 -10.43 10.13
C PHE A 161 -15.85 -10.65 8.65
N GLY A 162 -16.39 -11.84 8.38
CA GLY A 162 -16.44 -12.44 7.06
C GLY A 162 -16.80 -11.46 5.97
N SER A 163 -15.96 -11.43 4.94
CA SER A 163 -16.34 -10.92 3.63
C SER A 163 -17.51 -11.78 3.13
N GLU A 164 -18.75 -11.38 3.45
CA GLU A 164 -19.92 -11.93 2.80
C GLU A 164 -19.70 -11.80 1.28
N PRO A 165 -19.77 -12.90 0.52
CA PRO A 165 -19.62 -12.83 -0.92
C PRO A 165 -20.78 -11.99 -1.47
N MET A 166 -20.43 -10.86 -2.07
CA MET A 166 -21.32 -10.01 -2.87
C MET A 166 -22.03 -10.88 -3.90
N VAL A 167 -23.28 -11.25 -3.63
CA VAL A 167 -24.12 -12.03 -4.54
C VAL A 167 -24.32 -11.19 -5.80
N PRO A 168 -23.91 -11.67 -6.99
CA PRO A 168 -24.13 -10.92 -8.22
C PRO A 168 -25.64 -10.85 -8.47
N LEU A 169 -26.16 -9.62 -8.54
CA LEU A 169 -27.55 -9.32 -8.86
C LEU A 169 -27.89 -9.93 -10.23
N GLY A 170 -28.55 -11.08 -10.20
CA GLY A 170 -28.92 -11.85 -11.37
C GLY A 170 -29.89 -11.09 -12.28
N ALA A 171 -29.46 -10.93 -13.53
CA ALA A 171 -30.25 -11.03 -14.76
C ALA A 171 -31.79 -10.89 -14.63
N ALA A 172 -32.27 -9.65 -14.76
CA ALA A 172 -33.67 -9.39 -15.05
C ALA A 172 -33.97 -9.71 -16.53
N ARG A 173 -34.56 -10.90 -16.72
CA ARG A 173 -35.63 -11.25 -17.68
C ARG A 173 -35.51 -10.76 -19.13
N ALA A 174 -35.17 -11.70 -20.00
CA ALA A 174 -35.66 -11.73 -21.38
C ALA A 174 -37.20 -11.75 -21.38
N SER A 175 -37.83 -10.73 -21.94
CA SER A 175 -39.25 -10.73 -22.30
C SER A 175 -39.37 -11.14 -23.77
N ALA A 176 -40.22 -12.13 -24.00
CA ALA A 176 -40.43 -12.87 -25.24
C ALA A 176 -41.10 -12.02 -26.36
N PRO A 177 -41.05 -12.48 -27.62
CA PRO A 177 -41.51 -11.73 -28.79
C PRO A 177 -43.05 -11.76 -28.94
N ILE A 178 -43.63 -10.62 -29.29
CA ILE A 178 -45.03 -10.51 -29.72
C ILE A 178 -45.12 -10.99 -31.18
N THR A 179 -45.52 -12.24 -31.38
CA THR A 179 -46.00 -12.74 -32.67
C THR A 179 -47.52 -12.63 -32.76
N GLY A 180 -47.98 -11.85 -33.75
CA GLY A 180 -49.20 -12.11 -34.51
C GLY A 180 -50.53 -11.61 -33.93
N LEU A 181 -51.25 -10.79 -34.68
CA LEU A 181 -52.36 -11.27 -35.49
C LEU A 181 -52.94 -10.16 -36.39
N ASN A 182 -53.31 -10.62 -37.58
CA ASN A 182 -53.81 -9.92 -38.73
C ASN A 182 -55.34 -9.73 -38.63
N SER A 183 -55.88 -8.96 -39.57
CA SER A 183 -57.26 -9.05 -40.12
C SER A 183 -58.37 -8.25 -39.44
N SER A 184 -58.69 -7.09 -40.02
CA SER A 184 -59.98 -6.84 -40.72
C SER A 184 -59.85 -5.58 -41.60
#